data_AF-A0A953IW15-F1
#
_entry.id   AF-A0A953IW15-F1
#
_cell.length_a   1.000
_cell.length_b   1.000
_cell.length_c   1.000
_cell.angle_alpha   90.00
_cell.angle_beta   90.00
_cell.angle_gamma   90.00
#
_symmetry.space_group_name_H-M   'P 1'
#
loop_
_entity.id
_entity.type
_entity.pdbx_description
1 polymer ?
#
loop_
_entity_poly.entity_id
_entity_poly.type
_entity_poly.pdbx_seq_one_letter_code
_entity_poly.pdbx_strand_id
1 'polypeptide(L)'
;MTLDSTARVARSVVLGLALVFGLATSAMAQQFKLQATTITPPDNQWSKVLDRYAEAVKARSNGRVVIDVSYSGALGNTRETIEALKIGTVQIVLQEAGQLDVYDPLAGLASYPYLIRDIAHFRKLMYETDVGHSFHDELEKRTGFKLIGFGFRGPREVASRREIKTPDDLKGLK
;
A
#
# COMPACT_ATOMS: atom_id res chain seq x y z
N MET A 1 14.70 39.52 63.20
CA MET A 1 14.74 39.60 61.72
C MET A 1 15.62 38.47 61.23
N THR A 2 15.07 37.29 60.84
CA THR A 2 15.80 36.24 60.06
C THR A 2 15.04 34.94 59.71
N LEU A 3 13.78 34.69 60.10
CA LEU A 3 13.16 33.35 59.89
C LEU A 3 12.21 33.19 58.68
N ASP A 4 12.13 34.15 57.75
CA ASP A 4 11.09 34.14 56.69
C ASP A 4 11.60 33.89 55.25
N SER A 5 12.92 33.76 55.03
CA SER A 5 13.46 33.59 53.67
C SER A 5 13.60 32.13 53.23
N THR A 6 13.83 31.20 54.15
CA THR A 6 14.04 29.77 53.85
C THR A 6 12.75 29.07 53.41
N ALA A 7 11.60 29.42 53.99
CA ALA A 7 10.29 28.87 53.59
C ALA A 7 9.83 29.34 52.21
N ARG A 8 10.22 30.56 51.80
CA ARG A 8 9.90 31.12 50.47
C ARG A 8 10.70 30.43 49.37
N VAL A 9 12.00 30.20 49.60
CA VAL A 9 12.86 29.48 48.65
C VAL A 9 12.42 28.03 48.48
N ALA A 10 12.03 27.34 49.55
CA ALA A 10 11.53 25.97 49.47
C ALA A 10 10.22 25.86 48.66
N ARG A 11 9.29 26.81 48.81
CA ARG A 11 8.05 26.86 48.01
C ARG A 11 8.31 27.17 46.53
N SER A 12 9.27 28.04 46.22
CA SER A 12 9.64 28.38 44.84
C SER A 12 10.31 27.22 44.10
N VAL A 13 11.10 26.40 44.79
CA VAL A 13 11.76 25.21 44.20
C VAL A 13 10.77 24.09 43.92
N VAL A 14 9.79 23.87 44.80
CA VAL A 14 8.73 22.85 44.61
C VAL A 14 7.78 23.22 43.46
N LEU A 15 7.44 24.51 43.30
CA LEU A 15 6.66 24.98 42.15
C LEU A 15 7.42 24.88 40.82
N GLY A 16 8.74 25.14 40.84
CA GLY A 16 9.61 25.02 39.66
C GLY A 16 9.74 23.58 39.16
N LEU A 17 9.86 22.59 40.06
CA LEU A 17 9.94 21.17 39.67
C LEU A 17 8.61 20.62 39.13
N ALA A 18 7.46 21.09 39.64
CA ALA A 18 6.16 20.70 39.12
C ALA A 18 5.91 21.24 37.69
N LEU A 19 6.45 22.41 37.37
CA LEU A 19 6.35 23.01 36.03
C LEU A 19 7.19 22.27 34.99
N VAL A 20 8.35 21.73 35.38
CA VAL A 20 9.23 20.95 34.47
C VAL A 20 8.66 19.56 34.20
N PHE A 21 7.97 18.93 35.17
CA PHE A 21 7.26 17.67 34.95
C PHE A 21 5.96 17.83 34.13
N GLY A 22 5.33 19.01 34.14
CA GLY A 22 4.15 19.31 33.32
C GLY A 22 4.44 19.51 31.82
N LEU A 23 5.70 19.76 31.45
CA LEU A 23 6.15 19.90 30.05
C LEU A 23 6.57 18.58 29.41
N ALA A 24 6.51 17.45 30.14
CA ALA A 24 6.45 16.12 29.55
C ALA A 24 5.05 15.83 28.96
N THR A 25 4.36 16.87 28.46
CA THR A 25 3.26 16.73 27.52
C THR A 25 3.76 15.80 26.42
N SER A 26 3.16 14.62 26.36
CA SER A 26 3.26 13.68 25.27
C SER A 26 3.42 14.48 23.97
N ALA A 27 4.59 14.43 23.37
CA ALA A 27 4.75 14.74 21.96
C ALA A 27 3.85 13.72 21.23
N MET A 28 2.56 14.06 21.09
CA MET A 28 1.66 13.38 20.16
C MET A 28 2.27 13.66 18.80
N ALA A 29 3.19 12.79 18.38
CA ALA A 29 3.78 12.86 17.07
C ALA A 29 2.62 12.90 16.06
N GLN A 30 2.60 13.93 15.20
CA GLN A 30 1.54 14.11 14.21
C GLN A 30 1.35 12.81 13.44
N GLN A 31 0.15 12.23 13.55
CA GLN A 31 -0.18 10.99 12.87
C GLN A 31 -0.45 11.31 11.40
N PHE A 32 0.38 10.78 10.51
CA PHE A 32 0.17 10.82 9.07
C PHE A 32 -0.83 9.74 8.68
N LYS A 33 -2.01 10.17 8.23
CA LYS A 33 -3.05 9.27 7.73
C LYS A 33 -2.93 9.17 6.21
N LEU A 34 -2.90 7.94 5.71
CA LEU A 34 -2.89 7.63 4.29
C LEU A 34 -4.16 6.84 3.96
N GLN A 35 -4.82 7.20 2.87
CA GLN A 35 -5.93 6.43 2.32
C GLN A 35 -5.38 5.36 1.37
N ALA A 36 -5.76 4.10 1.62
CA ALA A 36 -5.52 2.98 0.72
C ALA A 36 -6.84 2.42 0.15
N THR A 37 -6.79 1.82 -1.04
CA THR A 37 -7.97 1.22 -1.66
C THR A 37 -7.67 -0.04 -2.47
N THR A 38 -8.65 -0.94 -2.53
CA THR A 38 -8.70 -2.08 -3.44
C THR A 38 -10.13 -2.40 -3.88
N ILE A 39 -10.28 -3.01 -5.06
CA ILE A 39 -11.60 -3.44 -5.57
C ILE A 39 -12.09 -4.75 -4.97
N THR A 40 -11.22 -5.50 -4.29
CA THR A 40 -11.59 -6.79 -3.71
C THR A 40 -12.35 -6.63 -2.39
N PRO A 41 -13.24 -7.59 -2.03
CA PRO A 41 -13.93 -7.56 -0.75
C PRO A 41 -12.97 -7.81 0.42
N PRO A 42 -13.31 -7.42 1.67
CA PRO A 42 -12.39 -7.50 2.81
C PRO A 42 -11.84 -8.90 3.11
N ASP A 43 -12.61 -9.96 2.83
CA ASP A 43 -12.23 -11.35 3.07
C ASP A 43 -11.26 -11.92 2.01
N ASN A 44 -11.09 -11.21 0.89
CA ASN A 44 -10.16 -11.58 -0.18
C ASN A 44 -8.70 -11.57 0.31
N GLN A 45 -7.91 -12.50 -0.23
CA GLN A 45 -6.47 -12.60 0.08
C GLN A 45 -5.69 -11.30 -0.19
N TRP A 46 -6.05 -10.53 -1.21
CA TRP A 46 -5.38 -9.27 -1.56
C TRP A 46 -5.74 -8.14 -0.61
N SER A 47 -7.00 -8.07 -0.16
CA SER A 47 -7.41 -7.17 0.91
C SER A 47 -6.62 -7.45 2.19
N LYS A 48 -6.48 -8.73 2.56
CA LYS A 48 -5.65 -9.14 3.71
C LYS A 48 -4.18 -8.75 3.56
N VAL A 49 -3.62 -8.80 2.35
CA VAL A 49 -2.25 -8.33 2.09
C VAL A 49 -2.14 -6.83 2.35
N LEU A 50 -3.11 -6.03 1.90
CA LEU A 50 -3.14 -4.59 2.13
C LEU A 50 -3.30 -4.25 3.62
N ASP A 51 -4.08 -5.03 4.35
CA ASP A 51 -4.23 -4.89 5.82
C ASP A 51 -2.92 -5.18 6.54
N ARG A 52 -2.24 -6.27 6.16
CA ARG A 52 -0.91 -6.60 6.70
C ARG A 52 0.11 -5.52 6.39
N TYR A 53 0.04 -4.93 5.20
CA TYR A 53 0.88 -3.78 4.86
C TYR A 53 0.58 -2.57 5.77
N ALA A 54 -0.71 -2.24 5.98
CA ALA A 54 -1.13 -1.17 6.89
C ALA A 54 -0.64 -1.40 8.33
N GLU A 55 -0.80 -2.62 8.86
CA GLU A 55 -0.31 -3.03 10.18
C GLU A 55 1.22 -2.89 10.28
N ALA A 56 1.96 -3.39 9.28
CA ALA A 56 3.41 -3.35 9.26
C ALA A 56 3.94 -1.90 9.20
N VAL A 57 3.32 -1.03 8.41
CA VAL A 57 3.66 0.39 8.34
C VAL A 57 3.40 1.08 9.67
N LYS A 58 2.26 0.82 10.30
CA LYS A 58 1.94 1.36 11.63
C LYS A 58 2.96 0.92 12.67
N ALA A 59 3.30 -0.36 12.71
CA ALA A 59 4.28 -0.90 13.65
C ALA A 59 5.68 -0.29 13.42
N ARG A 60 6.17 -0.30 12.17
CA ARG A 60 7.51 0.22 11.82
C ARG A 60 7.63 1.73 11.98
N SER A 61 6.53 2.46 11.90
CA SER A 61 6.51 3.91 12.11
C SER A 61 6.30 4.32 13.56
N ASN A 62 6.19 3.37 14.50
CA ASN A 62 5.80 3.61 15.90
C ASN A 62 4.47 4.37 16.00
N GLY A 63 3.48 3.98 15.18
CA GLY A 63 2.16 4.60 15.14
C GLY A 63 2.07 5.94 14.40
N ARG A 64 3.20 6.49 13.93
CA ARG A 64 3.22 7.79 13.23
C ARG A 64 2.53 7.75 11.87
N VAL A 65 2.51 6.60 11.19
CA VAL A 65 1.82 6.44 9.92
C VAL A 65 0.70 5.43 10.11
N VAL A 66 -0.52 5.81 9.73
CA VAL A 66 -1.69 4.94 9.77
C VAL A 66 -2.33 4.94 8.39
N ILE A 67 -2.65 3.74 7.92
CA ILE A 67 -3.27 3.52 6.61
C ILE A 67 -4.71 3.09 6.86
N ASP A 68 -5.66 3.87 6.35
CA ASP A 68 -7.08 3.54 6.37
C ASP A 68 -7.44 2.85 5.04
N VAL A 69 -7.92 1.61 5.11
CA VAL A 69 -8.16 0.76 3.92
C VAL A 69 -9.65 0.79 3.54
N SER A 70 -9.91 1.11 2.27
CA SER A 70 -11.23 0.99 1.63
C SER A 70 -11.27 -0.23 0.71
N TYR A 71 -12.37 -0.99 0.75
CA TYR A 71 -12.52 -2.25 0.02
C TYR A 71 -13.66 -2.16 -1.00
N SER A 72 -13.84 -3.23 -1.77
CA SER A 72 -15.00 -3.41 -2.65
C SER A 72 -15.23 -2.25 -3.62
N GLY A 73 -14.17 -1.53 -4.00
CA GLY A 73 -14.27 -0.38 -4.90
C GLY A 73 -15.04 0.81 -4.31
N ALA A 74 -15.10 0.95 -2.97
CA ALA A 74 -15.83 2.04 -2.31
C ALA A 74 -15.35 3.45 -2.71
N LEU A 75 -14.11 3.56 -3.22
CA LEU A 75 -13.52 4.82 -3.71
C LEU A 75 -13.46 4.90 -5.24
N GLY A 76 -14.20 4.04 -5.94
CA GLY A 76 -14.28 4.00 -7.40
C GLY A 76 -13.77 2.70 -8.02
N ASN A 77 -13.92 2.60 -9.33
CA ASN A 77 -13.40 1.50 -10.13
C ASN A 77 -11.87 1.60 -10.30
N THR A 78 -11.26 0.62 -10.98
CA THR A 78 -9.80 0.57 -11.19
C THR A 78 -9.24 1.83 -11.84
N ARG A 79 -9.91 2.36 -12.88
CA ARG A 79 -9.42 3.58 -13.57
C ARG A 79 -9.51 4.78 -12.65
N GLU A 80 -10.66 4.98 -12.02
CA GLU A 80 -10.90 6.10 -11.10
C GLU A 80 -9.93 6.12 -9.92
N THR A 81 -9.64 4.94 -9.35
CA THR A 81 -8.71 4.85 -8.20
C THR A 81 -7.25 5.12 -8.59
N ILE A 82 -6.82 4.75 -9.80
CA ILE A 82 -5.47 5.10 -10.29
C ILE A 82 -5.37 6.60 -10.62
N GLU A 83 -6.43 7.22 -11.14
CA GLU A 83 -6.49 8.69 -11.32
C GLU A 83 -6.47 9.42 -9.96
N ALA A 84 -7.22 8.91 -8.98
CA ALA A 84 -7.21 9.42 -7.61
C ALA A 84 -5.81 9.32 -6.96
N LEU A 85 -5.07 8.26 -7.27
CA LEU A 85 -3.66 8.12 -6.89
C LEU A 85 -2.79 9.20 -7.55
N LYS A 86 -3.00 9.47 -8.85
CA LYS A 86 -2.22 10.46 -9.60
C LYS A 86 -2.38 11.88 -9.07
N ILE A 87 -3.60 12.26 -8.67
CA ILE A 87 -3.89 13.58 -8.08
C ILE A 87 -3.68 13.63 -6.57
N GLY A 88 -3.39 12.48 -5.94
CA GLY A 88 -3.03 12.38 -4.52
C GLY A 88 -4.20 12.39 -3.54
N THR A 89 -5.45 12.20 -3.98
CA THR A 89 -6.61 12.05 -3.07
C THR A 89 -6.63 10.67 -2.39
N VAL A 90 -6.09 9.65 -3.06
CA VAL A 90 -5.74 8.34 -2.49
C VAL A 90 -4.21 8.21 -2.54
N GLN A 91 -3.57 7.65 -1.51
CA GLN A 91 -2.10 7.56 -1.46
C GLN A 91 -1.59 6.16 -1.79
N ILE A 92 -2.42 5.12 -1.64
CA ILE A 92 -2.05 3.74 -1.92
C ILE A 92 -3.19 3.04 -2.67
N VAL A 93 -2.86 2.35 -3.76
CA VAL A 93 -3.81 1.55 -4.52
C VAL A 93 -3.22 0.16 -4.69
N LEU A 94 -3.96 -0.88 -4.27
CA LEU A 94 -3.60 -2.27 -4.55
C LEU A 94 -4.42 -2.76 -5.76
N GLN A 95 -3.76 -2.83 -6.90
CA GLN A 95 -4.36 -3.19 -8.20
C GLN A 95 -3.44 -4.11 -9.01
N GLU A 96 -3.98 -4.65 -10.10
CA GLU A 96 -3.21 -5.42 -11.08
C GLU A 96 -2.27 -4.50 -11.87
N ALA A 97 -1.00 -4.88 -11.95
CA ALA A 97 0.06 -4.16 -12.66
C ALA A 97 -0.30 -3.77 -14.10
N GLY A 98 -0.92 -4.70 -14.83
CA GLY A 98 -1.30 -4.50 -16.23
C GLY A 98 -2.28 -3.36 -16.44
N GLN A 99 -3.00 -2.91 -15.41
CA GLN A 99 -3.95 -1.79 -15.50
C GLN A 99 -3.25 -0.43 -15.65
N LEU A 100 -1.92 -0.38 -15.49
CA LEU A 100 -1.12 0.80 -15.78
C LEU A 100 -0.81 0.96 -17.28
N ASP A 101 -1.25 0.03 -18.14
CA ASP A 101 -1.03 0.06 -19.59
C ASP A 101 -1.64 1.30 -20.27
N VAL A 102 -2.72 1.84 -19.71
CA VAL A 102 -3.33 3.12 -20.10
C VAL A 102 -2.37 4.30 -19.96
N TYR A 103 -1.42 4.22 -19.02
CA TYR A 103 -0.41 5.25 -18.78
C TYR A 103 0.91 4.92 -19.49
N ASP A 104 1.30 3.66 -19.51
CA ASP A 104 2.47 3.21 -20.25
C ASP A 104 2.35 1.75 -20.71
N PRO A 105 2.50 1.45 -22.02
CA PRO A 105 2.33 0.10 -22.56
C PRO A 105 3.29 -0.93 -21.99
N LEU A 106 4.41 -0.53 -21.36
CA LEU A 106 5.32 -1.42 -20.66
C LEU A 106 4.58 -2.26 -19.60
N ALA A 107 3.62 -1.66 -18.90
CA ALA A 107 2.84 -2.34 -17.87
C ALA A 107 2.06 -3.55 -18.42
N GLY A 108 1.64 -3.51 -19.69
CA GLY A 108 0.91 -4.59 -20.34
C GLY A 108 1.71 -5.91 -20.40
N LEU A 109 3.04 -5.85 -20.32
CA LEU A 109 3.88 -7.06 -20.24
C LEU A 109 3.55 -7.90 -19.00
N ALA A 110 3.13 -7.28 -17.89
CA ALA A 110 2.79 -8.00 -16.66
C ALA A 110 1.58 -8.94 -16.83
N SER A 111 0.72 -8.67 -17.81
CA SER A 111 -0.47 -9.47 -18.12
C SER A 111 -0.33 -10.24 -19.44
N TYR A 112 0.87 -10.32 -20.01
CA TYR A 112 1.09 -11.03 -21.29
C TYR A 112 0.87 -12.54 -21.12
N PRO A 113 -0.02 -13.17 -21.92
CA PRO A 113 -0.35 -14.59 -21.76
C PRO A 113 0.88 -15.50 -21.82
N TYR A 114 0.95 -16.46 -20.90
CA TYR A 114 2.00 -17.49 -20.83
C TYR A 114 3.44 -17.00 -20.58
N LEU A 115 3.65 -15.70 -20.33
CA LEU A 115 4.99 -15.15 -20.02
C LEU A 115 5.52 -15.69 -18.68
N ILE A 116 4.66 -15.74 -17.66
CA ILE A 116 4.98 -16.25 -16.33
C ILE A 116 4.51 -17.71 -16.24
N ARG A 117 5.42 -18.61 -15.87
CA ARG A 117 5.17 -20.07 -15.85
C ARG A 117 4.58 -20.52 -14.52
N ASP A 118 5.14 -19.99 -13.44
CA ASP A 118 4.81 -20.36 -12.07
C ASP A 118 5.30 -19.27 -11.10
N ILE A 119 5.00 -19.45 -9.82
CA ILE A 119 5.37 -18.50 -8.75
C ILE A 119 6.90 -18.37 -8.58
N ALA A 120 7.68 -19.42 -8.82
CA ALA A 120 9.14 -19.37 -8.70
C ALA A 120 9.74 -18.58 -9.87
N HIS A 121 9.23 -18.76 -11.09
CA HIS A 121 9.59 -17.94 -12.23
C HIS A 121 9.22 -16.48 -12.00
N PHE A 122 8.01 -16.20 -11.51
CA PHE A 122 7.59 -14.84 -11.16
C PHE A 122 8.56 -14.17 -10.18
N ARG A 123 8.84 -14.85 -9.06
CA ARG A 123 9.71 -14.28 -8.01
C ARG A 123 11.09 -13.99 -8.57
N LYS A 124 11.69 -14.95 -9.28
CA LYS A 124 13.01 -14.78 -9.88
C LYS A 124 13.01 -13.62 -10.86
N LEU A 125 12.07 -13.60 -11.81
CA LEU A 125 12.01 -12.56 -12.83
C LEU A 125 11.85 -11.17 -12.21
N MET A 126 10.84 -10.97 -11.36
CA MET A 126 10.49 -9.63 -10.86
C MET A 126 11.51 -9.09 -9.85
N TYR A 127 12.17 -9.95 -9.06
CA TYR A 127 12.96 -9.51 -7.91
C TYR A 127 14.43 -9.88 -7.94
N GLU A 128 14.84 -10.87 -8.75
CA GLU A 128 16.19 -11.43 -8.72
C GLU A 128 16.94 -11.22 -10.06
N THR A 129 16.34 -10.53 -11.04
CA THR A 129 16.98 -10.27 -12.34
C THR A 129 17.04 -8.78 -12.69
N ASP A 130 18.07 -8.40 -13.43
CA ASP A 130 18.25 -7.03 -13.94
C ASP A 130 17.07 -6.59 -14.81
N VAL A 131 16.46 -7.51 -15.57
CA VAL A 131 15.28 -7.22 -16.40
C VAL A 131 14.08 -6.86 -15.53
N GLY A 132 13.85 -7.55 -14.42
CA GLY A 132 12.77 -7.23 -13.48
C GLY A 132 12.99 -5.88 -12.78
N HIS A 133 14.23 -5.60 -12.37
CA HIS A 133 14.59 -4.32 -11.78
C HIS A 133 14.42 -3.18 -12.78
N SER A 134 14.91 -3.35 -14.01
CA SER A 134 14.72 -2.39 -15.10
C SER A 134 13.25 -2.18 -15.43
N PHE A 135 12.43 -3.24 -15.40
CA PHE A 135 10.99 -3.12 -15.58
C PHE A 135 10.35 -2.23 -14.52
N HIS A 136 10.70 -2.41 -13.23
CA HIS A 136 10.20 -1.55 -12.16
C HIS A 136 10.64 -0.10 -12.36
N ASP A 137 11.95 0.14 -12.54
CA ASP A 137 12.53 1.48 -12.61
C ASP A 137 11.97 2.27 -13.80
N GLU A 138 11.89 1.64 -14.98
CA GLU A 138 11.33 2.27 -16.16
C GLU A 138 9.84 2.53 -16.02
N LEU A 139 9.08 1.60 -15.43
CA LEU A 139 7.65 1.81 -15.21
C LEU A 139 7.39 2.95 -14.21
N GLU A 140 8.14 3.03 -13.11
CA GLU A 140 8.07 4.15 -12.16
C GLU A 140 8.41 5.48 -12.85
N LYS A 141 9.53 5.53 -13.56
CA LYS A 141 10.01 6.74 -14.25
C LYS A 141 9.01 7.25 -15.29
N ARG A 142 8.39 6.35 -16.04
CA ARG A 142 7.49 6.70 -17.15
C ARG A 142 6.09 7.04 -16.69
N THR A 143 5.57 6.36 -15.67
CA THR A 143 4.22 6.62 -15.13
C THR A 143 4.20 7.68 -14.04
N GLY A 144 5.32 7.88 -13.34
CA GLY A 144 5.43 8.72 -12.14
C GLY A 144 4.79 8.10 -10.89
N PHE A 145 4.38 6.83 -10.93
CA PHE A 145 3.91 6.10 -9.76
C PHE A 145 5.08 5.42 -9.04
N LYS A 146 4.99 5.30 -7.71
CA LYS A 146 5.91 4.48 -6.93
C LYS A 146 5.37 3.06 -6.80
N LEU A 147 6.14 2.07 -7.21
CA LEU A 147 5.80 0.66 -7.11
C LEU A 147 6.31 0.12 -5.76
N ILE A 148 5.39 -0.23 -4.87
CA ILE A 148 5.73 -0.73 -3.52
C ILE A 148 6.10 -2.21 -3.56
N GLY A 149 5.46 -2.96 -4.45
CA GLY A 149 5.67 -4.39 -4.60
C GLY A 149 4.66 -4.99 -5.57
N PHE A 150 4.92 -6.24 -5.93
CA PHE A 150 4.10 -7.06 -6.80
C PHE A 150 3.86 -8.40 -6.10
N GLY A 151 2.79 -9.07 -6.48
CA GLY A 151 2.56 -10.42 -6.01
C GLY A 151 1.98 -11.28 -7.11
N PHE A 152 2.21 -12.58 -6.99
CA PHE A 152 1.68 -13.54 -7.94
C PHE A 152 0.22 -13.86 -7.62
N ARG A 153 -0.68 -13.60 -8.57
CA ARG A 153 -2.13 -13.83 -8.42
C ARG A 153 -2.58 -15.23 -8.84
N GLY A 154 -1.67 -16.06 -9.35
CA GLY A 154 -2.02 -17.36 -9.93
C GLY A 154 -2.44 -17.24 -11.40
N PRO A 155 -2.50 -18.38 -12.11
CA PRO A 155 -3.02 -18.44 -13.47
C PRO A 155 -4.51 -18.08 -13.50
N ARG A 156 -4.95 -17.52 -14.63
CA ARG A 156 -6.37 -17.31 -14.92
C ARG A 156 -6.89 -18.54 -15.66
N GLU A 157 -7.99 -19.09 -15.18
CA GLU A 157 -8.66 -20.24 -15.79
C GLU A 157 -9.93 -19.81 -16.51
N VAL A 158 -10.28 -20.51 -17.60
CA VAL A 158 -11.55 -20.30 -18.30
C VAL A 158 -12.64 -21.11 -17.58
N ALA A 159 -13.59 -20.40 -16.96
CA ALA A 159 -14.79 -21.01 -16.42
C ALA A 159 -15.92 -20.95 -17.46
N SER A 160 -16.52 -22.10 -17.79
CA SER A 160 -17.57 -22.20 -18.80
C SER A 160 -18.62 -23.22 -18.40
N ARG A 161 -19.85 -23.07 -18.93
CA ARG A 161 -20.92 -24.06 -18.79
C ARG A 161 -20.70 -25.30 -19.68
N ARG A 162 -19.90 -25.15 -20.74
CA ARG A 162 -19.52 -26.25 -21.64
C ARG A 162 -18.07 -26.64 -21.38
N GLU A 163 -17.78 -27.92 -21.59
CA GLU A 163 -16.41 -28.43 -21.55
C GLU A 163 -15.58 -27.80 -22.70
N ILE A 164 -14.32 -27.46 -22.42
CA ILE A 164 -13.37 -26.87 -23.37
C ILE A 164 -12.12 -27.75 -23.32
N LYS A 165 -11.82 -28.48 -24.40
CA LYS A 165 -10.64 -29.36 -24.49
C LYS A 165 -9.61 -28.83 -25.47
N THR A 166 -10.06 -28.06 -26.46
CA THR A 166 -9.24 -27.51 -27.53
C THR A 166 -9.51 -26.02 -27.69
N PRO A 167 -8.56 -25.26 -28.28
CA PRO A 167 -8.80 -23.85 -28.61
C PRO A 167 -10.02 -23.63 -29.52
N ASP A 168 -10.38 -24.60 -30.37
CA ASP A 168 -11.55 -24.48 -31.24
C ASP A 168 -12.87 -24.45 -30.45
N ASP A 169 -12.91 -25.07 -29.26
CA ASP A 169 -14.06 -25.03 -28.35
C ASP A 169 -14.29 -23.64 -27.74
N LEU A 170 -13.37 -22.68 -27.96
CA LEU A 170 -13.56 -21.28 -27.57
C LEU A 170 -14.34 -20.48 -28.63
N LYS A 171 -14.47 -20.98 -29.86
CA LYS A 171 -15.19 -20.25 -30.93
C LYS A 171 -16.64 -20.00 -30.53
N GLY A 172 -17.06 -18.74 -30.67
CA GLY A 172 -18.41 -18.28 -30.33
C GLY A 172 -18.71 -18.22 -28.82
N LEU A 173 -17.75 -18.51 -27.94
CA LEU A 173 -17.89 -18.27 -26.51
C LEU A 173 -17.87 -16.76 -26.25
N LYS A 174 -18.83 -16.25 -25.48
CA LYS A 174 -18.93 -14.85 -25.05
C LYS A 174 -18.57 -14.72 -23.58
#